data_AF-A0A2J7ZJZ1-F1
#
_entry.id   AF-A0A2J7ZJZ1-F1
#
_cell.length_a   1.000
_cell.length_b   1.000
_cell.length_c   1.000
_cell.angle_alpha   90.00
_cell.angle_beta   90.00
_cell.angle_gamma   90.00
#
_symmetry.space_group_name_H-M   'P 1'
#
loop_
_entity.id
_entity.type
_entity.pdbx_description
1 polymer ?
#
loop_
_entity_poly.entity_id
_entity_poly.type
_entity_poly.pdbx_seq_one_letter_code
_entity_poly.pdbx_strand_id
1 'polypeptide(L)'
;MATGMPYGLQAMLKDGHKHFSGLQEAVMKNIEACKGLAQITRTSLGPNGMNKMVINHLERLFVTSDASTIVSELEVQHPAAKLLVMAAKAQEAEIGDGTNLVLTLGGELLANAESLLRDGLHTAEVVEGYQRASEKALEILDSLVLPDTVDVDVRDKAAVGERRVARAGVGERGRVDGAQRLHVHRVGGHDVAVVDALAQRRLLRGRPAGGGERGGGDAGRQ
;
A
#
# COMPACT_ATOMS: atom_id res chain seq x y z
N MET A 1 -16.94 -30.79 -56.23
CA MET A 1 -15.87 -30.49 -55.26
C MET A 1 -16.47 -29.60 -54.19
N ALA A 2 -16.39 -30.04 -52.95
CA ALA A 2 -16.97 -29.40 -51.78
C ALA A 2 -16.02 -28.33 -51.20
N THR A 3 -16.57 -27.19 -50.80
CA THR A 3 -16.01 -26.33 -49.76
C THR A 3 -17.19 -25.76 -48.98
N GLY A 4 -17.48 -26.37 -47.82
CA GLY A 4 -18.54 -25.92 -46.93
C GLY A 4 -18.21 -24.55 -46.36
N MET A 5 -19.13 -23.61 -46.51
CA MET A 5 -19.08 -22.31 -45.86
C MET A 5 -19.12 -22.51 -44.34
N PRO A 6 -18.27 -21.83 -43.54
CA PRO A 6 -18.42 -21.87 -42.10
C PRO A 6 -19.75 -21.22 -41.74
N TYR A 7 -20.65 -21.96 -41.10
CA TYR A 7 -21.88 -21.43 -40.53
C TYR A 7 -21.68 -21.25 -39.03
N GLY A 8 -21.92 -20.04 -38.51
CA GLY A 8 -21.76 -19.69 -37.09
C GLY A 8 -21.20 -18.27 -36.87
N LEU A 9 -21.10 -17.86 -35.61
CA LEU A 9 -20.61 -16.53 -35.17
C LEU A 9 -19.21 -16.19 -35.74
N GLN A 10 -18.39 -17.21 -35.98
CA GLN A 10 -17.07 -17.12 -36.62
C GLN A 10 -17.09 -16.64 -38.08
N ALA A 11 -18.20 -16.81 -38.80
CA ALA A 11 -18.31 -16.40 -40.20
C ALA A 11 -18.67 -14.91 -40.37
N MET A 12 -19.05 -14.23 -39.28
CA MET A 12 -19.44 -12.82 -39.26
C MET A 12 -18.35 -11.86 -38.75
N LEU A 13 -17.22 -12.39 -38.25
CA LEU A 13 -16.14 -11.59 -37.68
C LEU A 13 -14.97 -11.46 -38.66
N LYS A 14 -14.37 -10.27 -38.71
CA LYS A 14 -13.16 -9.97 -39.49
C LYS A 14 -11.95 -10.79 -39.02
N ASP A 15 -11.06 -11.14 -39.95
CA ASP A 15 -9.79 -11.80 -39.60
C ASP A 15 -8.99 -10.94 -38.60
N GLY A 16 -8.73 -11.53 -37.41
CA GLY A 16 -8.03 -10.89 -36.29
C GLY A 16 -8.81 -10.74 -34.98
N HIS A 17 -10.09 -11.11 -34.92
CA HIS A 17 -10.89 -11.01 -33.69
C HIS A 17 -10.56 -12.13 -32.67
N LYS A 18 -10.14 -11.73 -31.47
CA LYS A 18 -10.05 -12.63 -30.30
C LYS A 18 -11.45 -12.78 -29.71
N HIS A 19 -12.06 -13.96 -29.85
CA HIS A 19 -13.33 -14.27 -29.19
C HIS A 19 -13.06 -14.91 -27.83
N PHE A 20 -13.37 -14.17 -26.76
CA PHE A 20 -13.33 -14.71 -25.40
C PHE A 20 -14.66 -15.43 -25.12
N SER A 21 -14.61 -16.67 -24.62
CA SER A 21 -15.81 -17.43 -24.20
C SER A 21 -15.79 -17.63 -22.69
N GLY A 22 -16.99 -17.72 -22.10
CA GLY A 22 -17.34 -17.93 -20.67
C GLY A 22 -16.21 -17.97 -19.64
N LEU A 23 -15.32 -18.97 -19.71
CA LEU A 23 -14.21 -19.15 -18.76
C LEU A 23 -13.24 -17.97 -18.73
N GLN A 24 -12.83 -17.48 -19.91
CA GLN A 24 -11.93 -16.33 -19.99
C GLN A 24 -12.62 -15.06 -19.50
N GLU A 25 -13.90 -14.85 -19.84
CA GLU A 25 -14.66 -13.71 -19.37
C GLU A 25 -14.80 -13.69 -17.84
N ALA A 26 -15.01 -14.85 -17.22
CA ALA A 26 -15.05 -14.98 -15.76
C ALA A 26 -13.71 -14.62 -15.10
N VAL A 27 -12.58 -15.07 -15.69
CA VAL A 27 -11.24 -14.73 -15.20
C VAL A 27 -11.00 -13.22 -15.28
N MET A 28 -11.39 -12.57 -16.37
CA MET A 28 -11.22 -11.12 -16.54
C MET A 28 -12.04 -10.33 -15.51
N LYS A 29 -13.29 -10.74 -15.25
CA LYS A 29 -14.13 -10.12 -14.20
C LYS A 29 -13.52 -10.28 -12.81
N ASN A 30 -12.94 -11.45 -12.51
CA ASN A 30 -12.24 -11.68 -11.26
C ASN A 30 -11.03 -10.75 -11.08
N ILE A 31 -10.23 -10.60 -12.15
CA ILE A 31 -9.07 -9.71 -12.17
C ILE A 31 -9.51 -8.25 -11.99
N GLU A 32 -10.55 -7.81 -12.69
CA GLU A 32 -11.08 -6.45 -12.61
C GLU A 32 -11.52 -6.09 -11.18
N ALA A 33 -12.22 -7.00 -10.49
CA ALA A 33 -12.63 -6.80 -9.10
C ALA A 33 -11.42 -6.61 -8.16
N CYS A 34 -10.37 -7.43 -8.31
CA CYS A 34 -9.14 -7.31 -7.52
C CYS A 34 -8.37 -6.02 -7.84
N LYS A 35 -8.31 -5.62 -9.12
CA LYS A 35 -7.69 -4.36 -9.56
C LYS A 35 -8.40 -3.15 -8.96
N GLY A 36 -9.73 -3.15 -8.95
CA GLY A 36 -10.53 -2.10 -8.33
C GLY A 36 -10.21 -1.94 -6.84
N LEU A 37 -10.12 -3.06 -6.11
CA LEU A 37 -9.76 -3.04 -4.69
C LEU A 37 -8.33 -2.50 -4.45
N ALA A 38 -7.37 -2.91 -5.28
CA ALA A 38 -5.99 -2.42 -5.19
C ALA A 38 -5.89 -0.91 -5.47
N GLN A 39 -6.64 -0.39 -6.44
CA GLN A 39 -6.63 1.04 -6.76
C GLN A 39 -7.13 1.92 -5.61
N ILE A 40 -8.11 1.44 -4.84
CA ILE A 40 -8.65 2.16 -3.67
C ILE A 40 -7.55 2.40 -2.62
N THR A 41 -6.74 1.37 -2.35
CA THR A 41 -5.76 1.35 -1.26
C THR A 41 -4.37 1.84 -1.68
N ARG A 42 -4.04 1.79 -2.98
CA ARG A 42 -2.76 2.22 -3.56
C ARG A 42 -2.31 3.61 -3.11
N THR A 43 -3.24 4.56 -3.07
CA THR A 43 -2.93 5.95 -2.71
C THR A 43 -2.65 6.16 -1.21
N SER A 44 -2.95 5.17 -0.39
CA SER A 44 -2.66 5.17 1.05
C SER A 44 -1.32 4.49 1.38
N LEU A 45 -0.51 4.16 0.38
CA LEU A 45 0.78 3.49 0.55
C LEU A 45 1.90 4.50 0.82
N GLY A 46 2.74 4.20 1.82
CA GLY A 46 3.93 4.99 2.15
C GLY A 46 3.68 6.15 3.13
N PRO A 47 4.72 6.92 3.47
CA PRO A 47 4.64 7.95 4.51
C PRO A 47 3.75 9.15 4.13
N ASN A 48 3.54 9.38 2.83
CA ASN A 48 2.63 10.39 2.29
C ASN A 48 1.29 9.79 1.84
N GLY A 49 0.91 8.63 2.40
CA GLY A 49 -0.34 7.96 2.08
C GLY A 49 -1.55 8.86 2.37
N MET A 50 -2.49 8.92 1.43
CA MET A 50 -3.73 9.68 1.59
C MET A 50 -4.70 8.93 2.50
N ASN A 51 -5.24 9.62 3.49
CA ASN A 51 -6.32 9.10 4.32
C ASN A 51 -7.58 8.87 3.47
N LYS A 52 -8.30 7.80 3.76
CA LYS A 52 -9.60 7.47 3.18
C LYS A 52 -10.69 7.71 4.20
N MET A 53 -11.77 8.29 3.72
CA MET A 53 -13.02 8.42 4.44
C MET A 53 -13.92 7.27 4.01
N VAL A 54 -14.14 6.31 4.90
CA VAL A 54 -15.01 5.15 4.68
C VAL A 54 -16.26 5.33 5.52
N ILE A 55 -17.42 5.23 4.87
CA ILE A 55 -18.73 5.29 5.53
C ILE A 55 -19.35 3.90 5.39
N ASN A 56 -19.56 3.23 6.52
CA ASN A 56 -20.14 1.89 6.53
C ASN A 56 -21.69 1.94 6.50
N HIS A 57 -22.39 0.82 6.30
CA HIS A 57 -23.86 0.70 6.27
C HIS A 57 -24.54 1.15 7.58
N LEU A 58 -23.81 1.19 8.69
CA LEU A 58 -24.25 1.71 9.98
C LEU A 58 -24.05 3.24 10.13
N GLU A 59 -23.77 3.95 9.03
CA GLU A 59 -23.47 5.39 9.00
C GLU A 59 -22.28 5.80 9.89
N ARG A 60 -21.39 4.84 10.20
CA ARG A 60 -20.17 5.10 10.95
C ARG A 60 -19.08 5.60 10.01
N LEU A 61 -18.47 6.72 10.39
CA LEU A 61 -17.40 7.39 9.67
C LEU A 61 -16.04 6.91 10.18
N PHE A 62 -15.22 6.36 9.28
CA PHE A 62 -13.82 6.04 9.53
C PHE A 62 -12.93 6.89 8.66
N VAL A 63 -11.91 7.53 9.26
CA VAL A 63 -10.88 8.27 8.53
C VAL A 63 -9.53 7.62 8.83
N THR A 64 -8.97 6.91 7.85
CA THR A 64 -7.76 6.11 8.06
C THR A 64 -6.96 5.94 6.77
N SER A 65 -5.65 5.80 6.90
CA SER A 65 -4.75 5.36 5.81
C SER A 65 -4.43 3.87 5.89
N ASP A 66 -4.83 3.19 6.97
CA ASP A 66 -4.58 1.76 7.13
C ASP A 66 -5.45 0.93 6.18
N ALA A 67 -4.80 0.18 5.30
CA ALA A 67 -5.46 -0.65 4.32
C ALA A 67 -6.26 -1.79 4.97
N SER A 68 -5.82 -2.35 6.11
CA SER A 68 -6.56 -3.42 6.80
C SER A 68 -7.92 -2.95 7.29
N THR A 69 -7.96 -1.76 7.91
CA THR A 69 -9.19 -1.10 8.33
C THR A 69 -10.05 -0.73 7.13
N ILE A 70 -9.47 -0.16 6.07
CA ILE A 70 -10.21 0.20 4.85
C ILE A 70 -10.94 -1.03 4.27
N VAL A 71 -10.25 -2.15 4.05
CA VAL A 71 -10.86 -3.34 3.44
C VAL A 71 -11.81 -4.10 4.37
N SER A 72 -11.71 -3.88 5.68
CA SER A 72 -12.62 -4.49 6.66
C SER A 72 -13.94 -3.74 6.77
N GLU A 73 -13.91 -2.41 6.63
CA GLU A 73 -15.10 -1.57 6.63
C GLU A 73 -15.77 -1.49 5.25
N LEU A 74 -15.02 -1.76 4.17
CA LEU A 74 -15.58 -1.91 2.83
C LEU A 74 -16.33 -3.26 2.69
N GLU A 75 -17.57 -3.21 2.24
CA GLU A 75 -18.38 -4.40 1.95
C GLU A 75 -18.00 -5.06 0.62
N VAL A 76 -16.92 -5.82 0.62
CA VAL A 76 -16.47 -6.55 -0.58
C VAL A 76 -17.34 -7.78 -0.83
N GLN A 77 -18.21 -7.70 -1.85
CA GLN A 77 -19.11 -8.80 -2.26
C GLN A 77 -18.44 -9.81 -3.20
N HIS A 78 -17.48 -9.37 -4.01
CA HIS A 78 -16.90 -10.20 -5.06
C HIS A 78 -15.99 -11.31 -4.48
N PRO A 79 -16.19 -12.60 -4.78
CA PRO A 79 -15.42 -13.70 -4.17
C PRO A 79 -13.91 -13.60 -4.39
N ALA A 80 -13.47 -13.26 -5.61
CA ALA A 80 -12.04 -13.10 -5.91
C ALA A 80 -11.39 -11.98 -5.09
N ALA A 81 -12.06 -10.83 -4.93
CA ALA A 81 -11.56 -9.73 -4.12
C ALA A 81 -11.54 -10.10 -2.63
N LYS A 82 -12.49 -10.92 -2.16
CA LYS A 82 -12.49 -11.45 -0.78
C LYS A 82 -11.26 -12.29 -0.47
N LEU A 83 -10.74 -13.07 -1.43
CA LEU A 83 -9.49 -13.81 -1.24
C LEU A 83 -8.31 -12.86 -1.00
N LEU A 84 -8.26 -11.75 -1.74
CA LEU A 84 -7.22 -10.74 -1.55
C LEU A 84 -7.34 -10.02 -0.19
N VAL A 85 -8.57 -9.75 0.27
CA VAL A 85 -8.84 -9.23 1.62
C VAL A 85 -8.39 -10.21 2.70
N MET A 86 -8.62 -11.52 2.51
CA MET A 86 -8.18 -12.54 3.46
C MET A 86 -6.65 -12.62 3.55
N ALA A 87 -5.95 -12.52 2.42
CA ALA A 87 -4.48 -12.44 2.40
C ALA A 87 -3.97 -11.20 3.17
N ALA A 88 -4.61 -10.05 2.95
CA ALA A 88 -4.28 -8.82 3.68
C ALA A 88 -4.51 -8.95 5.20
N LYS A 89 -5.62 -9.57 5.62
CA LYS A 89 -5.89 -9.84 7.04
C LYS A 89 -4.91 -10.82 7.67
N ALA A 90 -4.46 -11.83 6.93
CA ALA A 90 -3.44 -12.75 7.40
C ALA A 90 -2.09 -12.03 7.63
N GLN A 91 -1.70 -11.16 6.69
CA GLN A 91 -0.50 -10.33 6.82
C GLN A 91 -0.57 -9.40 8.04
N GLU A 92 -1.71 -8.77 8.27
CA GLU A 92 -1.97 -7.93 9.44
C GLU A 92 -1.84 -8.73 10.75
N ALA A 93 -2.38 -9.95 10.79
CA ALA A 93 -2.33 -10.80 11.98
C ALA A 93 -0.91 -11.29 12.30
N GLU A 94 -0.11 -11.61 11.26
CA GLU A 94 1.24 -12.12 11.45
C GLU A 94 2.24 -11.00 11.77
N ILE A 95 2.37 -10.01 10.88
CA ILE A 95 3.43 -8.99 10.95
C ILE A 95 2.89 -7.62 11.36
N GLY A 96 1.62 -7.32 11.05
CA GLY A 96 0.99 -6.03 11.36
C GLY A 96 1.46 -4.88 10.48
N ASP A 97 2.22 -5.17 9.41
CA ASP A 97 2.66 -4.20 8.41
C ASP A 97 2.71 -4.87 7.02
N GLY A 98 2.78 -4.06 5.97
CA GLY A 98 2.79 -4.53 4.58
C GLY A 98 1.41 -4.92 4.06
N THR A 99 0.33 -4.73 4.84
CA THR A 99 -1.03 -5.05 4.43
C THR A 99 -1.45 -4.35 3.14
N ASN A 100 -1.08 -3.07 3.00
CA ASN A 100 -1.33 -2.31 1.77
C ASN A 100 -0.45 -2.76 0.59
N LEU A 101 0.78 -3.22 0.87
CA LEU A 101 1.66 -3.78 -0.15
C LEU A 101 1.07 -5.06 -0.74
N VAL A 102 0.54 -5.97 0.10
CA VAL A 102 -0.12 -7.21 -0.36
C VAL A 102 -1.28 -6.90 -1.30
N LEU A 103 -2.15 -5.96 -0.94
CA LEU A 103 -3.29 -5.55 -1.76
C LEU A 103 -2.85 -4.93 -3.09
N THR A 104 -1.92 -3.98 -3.04
CA THR A 104 -1.45 -3.25 -4.23
C THR A 104 -0.66 -4.16 -5.17
N LEU A 105 0.25 -4.97 -4.62
CA LEU A 105 1.07 -5.91 -5.39
C LEU A 105 0.21 -7.00 -6.02
N GLY A 106 -0.73 -7.58 -5.29
CA GLY A 106 -1.64 -8.60 -5.81
C GLY A 106 -2.50 -8.06 -6.97
N GLY A 107 -3.02 -6.84 -6.84
CA GLY A 107 -3.76 -6.19 -7.93
C GLY A 107 -2.92 -5.92 -9.18
N GLU A 108 -1.67 -5.50 -9.01
CA GLU A 108 -0.75 -5.22 -10.12
C GLU A 108 -0.29 -6.51 -10.83
N LEU A 109 -0.02 -7.58 -10.07
CA LEU A 109 0.26 -8.90 -10.64
C LEU A 109 -0.91 -9.40 -11.49
N LEU A 110 -2.14 -9.27 -11.01
CA LEU A 110 -3.32 -9.65 -11.77
C LEU A 110 -3.54 -8.74 -13.01
N ALA A 111 -3.19 -7.46 -12.93
CA ALA A 111 -3.23 -6.56 -14.09
C ALA A 111 -2.23 -6.96 -15.18
N ASN A 112 -1.02 -7.36 -14.80
CA ASN A 112 -0.02 -7.87 -15.75
C ASN A 112 -0.44 -9.24 -16.32
N ALA A 113 -1.00 -10.12 -15.48
CA ALA A 113 -1.57 -11.39 -15.92
C ALA A 113 -2.70 -11.17 -16.96
N GLU A 114 -3.55 -10.15 -16.77
CA GLU A 114 -4.58 -9.78 -17.74
C GLU A 114 -4.01 -9.53 -19.14
N SER A 115 -2.90 -8.80 -19.24
CA SER A 115 -2.24 -8.53 -20.52
C SER A 115 -1.76 -9.81 -21.19
N LEU A 116 -1.12 -10.70 -20.44
CA LEU A 116 -0.62 -11.98 -20.94
C LEU A 116 -1.76 -12.89 -21.44
N LEU A 117 -2.88 -12.92 -20.71
CA LEU A 117 -4.07 -13.67 -21.13
C LEU A 117 -4.70 -13.07 -22.39
N ARG A 118 -4.71 -11.74 -22.52
CA ARG A 118 -5.17 -11.07 -23.75
C ARG A 118 -4.27 -11.39 -24.92
N ASP A 119 -2.97 -11.56 -24.71
CA ASP A 119 -2.01 -11.94 -25.76
C ASP A 119 -2.21 -13.38 -26.24
N GLY A 120 -2.80 -14.24 -25.39
CA GLY A 120 -3.20 -15.60 -25.72
C GLY A 120 -2.47 -16.67 -24.91
N LEU A 121 -1.72 -16.29 -23.87
CA LEU A 121 -1.06 -17.25 -22.99
C LEU A 121 -2.11 -18.03 -22.17
N HIS A 122 -1.82 -19.29 -21.90
CA HIS A 122 -2.68 -20.11 -21.06
C HIS A 122 -2.49 -19.74 -19.58
N THR A 123 -3.56 -19.77 -18.79
CA THR A 123 -3.52 -19.41 -17.36
C THR A 123 -2.51 -20.22 -16.57
N ALA A 124 -2.35 -21.50 -16.90
CA ALA A 124 -1.38 -22.39 -16.24
C ALA A 124 0.08 -21.91 -16.43
N GLU A 125 0.43 -21.40 -17.61
CA GLU A 125 1.78 -20.90 -17.91
C GLU A 125 2.07 -19.61 -17.12
N VAL A 126 1.06 -18.74 -16.99
CA VAL A 126 1.18 -17.50 -16.20
C VAL A 126 1.41 -17.84 -14.72
N VAL A 127 0.67 -18.81 -14.19
CA VAL A 127 0.83 -19.27 -12.79
C VAL A 127 2.22 -19.88 -12.57
N GLU A 128 2.68 -20.76 -13.45
CA GLU A 128 4.02 -21.37 -13.35
C GLU A 128 5.11 -20.29 -13.40
N GLY A 129 4.99 -19.32 -14.32
CA GLY A 129 5.91 -18.20 -14.43
C GLY A 129 5.96 -17.36 -13.16
N TYR A 130 4.81 -17.08 -12.53
CA TYR A 130 4.75 -16.34 -11.27
C TYR A 130 5.33 -17.12 -10.09
N GLN A 131 5.11 -18.44 -10.04
CA GLN A 131 5.69 -19.29 -9.01
C GLN A 131 7.22 -19.27 -9.07
N ARG A 132 7.79 -19.48 -10.26
CA ARG A 132 9.24 -19.43 -10.50
C ARG A 132 9.83 -18.06 -10.20
N ALA A 133 9.13 -16.99 -10.57
CA ALA A 133 9.54 -15.63 -10.28
C ALA A 133 9.52 -15.33 -8.77
N SER A 134 8.53 -15.85 -8.04
CA SER A 134 8.42 -15.71 -6.58
C SER A 134 9.58 -16.38 -5.86
N GLU A 135 9.91 -17.61 -6.24
CA GLU A 135 11.05 -18.34 -5.69
C GLU A 135 12.35 -17.56 -5.93
N LYS A 136 12.56 -17.07 -7.16
CA LYS A 136 13.76 -16.30 -7.47
C LYS A 136 13.82 -14.96 -6.74
N ALA A 137 12.68 -14.31 -6.54
CA ALA A 137 12.61 -13.05 -5.81
C ALA A 137 13.02 -13.23 -4.34
N LEU A 138 12.61 -14.33 -3.70
CA LEU A 138 13.02 -14.66 -2.33
C LEU A 138 14.53 -14.89 -2.22
N GLU A 139 15.12 -15.66 -3.16
CA GLU A 139 16.59 -15.84 -3.18
C GLU A 139 17.35 -14.52 -3.30
N ILE A 140 16.85 -13.60 -4.12
CA ILE A 140 17.47 -12.29 -4.31
C ILE A 140 17.28 -11.43 -3.05
N LEU A 141 16.10 -11.46 -2.43
CA LEU A 141 15.82 -10.73 -1.20
C LEU A 141 16.80 -11.11 -0.09
N ASP A 142 17.07 -12.39 0.10
CA ASP A 142 18.04 -12.88 1.11
C ASP A 142 19.44 -12.31 0.87
N SER A 143 19.86 -12.19 -0.39
CA SER A 143 21.16 -11.61 -0.75
C SER A 143 21.28 -10.11 -0.51
N LEU A 144 20.14 -9.41 -0.39
CA LEU A 144 20.07 -7.96 -0.20
C LEU A 144 19.95 -7.57 1.28
N VAL A 145 19.80 -8.55 2.19
CA VAL A 145 19.73 -8.30 3.63
C VAL A 145 21.07 -7.76 4.12
N LEU A 146 21.03 -6.63 4.83
CA LEU A 146 22.24 -6.03 5.39
C LEU A 146 22.72 -6.86 6.61
N PRO A 147 24.02 -7.16 6.74
CA PRO A 147 24.56 -8.05 7.77
C PRO A 147 24.34 -7.56 9.22
N ASP A 148 24.06 -6.28 9.44
CA ASP A 148 23.75 -5.71 10.75
C ASP A 148 22.25 -5.72 11.09
N THR A 149 21.43 -6.43 10.31
CA THR A 149 20.02 -6.65 10.64
C THR A 149 19.87 -7.89 11.51
N VAL A 150 19.59 -7.66 12.79
CA VAL A 150 19.22 -8.75 13.69
C VAL A 150 17.69 -8.93 13.60
N ASP A 151 17.21 -10.15 13.38
CA ASP A 151 15.78 -10.46 13.44
C ASP A 151 15.23 -10.06 14.82
N VAL A 152 14.30 -9.11 14.83
CA VAL A 152 13.56 -8.71 16.04
C VAL A 152 12.17 -9.26 15.89
N ASP A 153 11.69 -9.91 16.94
CA ASP A 153 10.26 -10.07 17.09
C ASP A 153 9.64 -8.68 17.29
N VAL A 154 8.99 -8.17 16.24
CA VAL A 154 8.34 -6.85 16.23
C VAL A 154 7.22 -6.77 17.31
N ARG A 155 6.76 -7.91 17.83
CA ARG A 155 5.76 -7.99 18.90
C ARG A 155 6.37 -7.73 20.29
N ASP A 156 7.69 -7.90 20.46
CA ASP A 156 8.38 -7.50 21.69
C ASP A 156 8.62 -5.99 21.71
N LYS A 157 7.72 -5.28 22.38
CA LYS A 157 7.75 -3.82 22.52
C LYS A 157 9.03 -3.31 23.19
N ALA A 158 9.68 -4.12 24.05
CA ALA A 158 10.93 -3.73 24.71
C ALA A 158 12.10 -3.79 23.72
N ALA A 159 12.23 -4.89 22.98
CA ALA A 159 13.26 -5.07 21.95
C ALA A 159 13.16 -4.03 20.82
N VAL A 160 11.93 -3.68 20.40
CA VAL A 160 11.69 -2.62 19.39
C VAL A 160 12.00 -1.23 19.96
N GLY A 161 11.70 -1.00 21.24
CA GLY A 161 11.97 0.26 21.94
C GLY A 161 13.46 0.57 22.05
N GLU A 162 14.26 -0.41 22.47
CA GLU A 162 15.72 -0.29 22.58
C GLU A 162 16.37 0.04 21.23
N ARG A 163 15.86 -0.53 20.13
CA ARG A 163 16.38 -0.27 18.78
C ARG A 163 15.96 1.06 18.18
N ARG A 164 14.76 1.56 18.49
CA ARG A 164 14.34 2.93 18.14
C ARG A 164 15.27 3.95 18.77
N VAL A 165 15.66 3.74 20.03
CA VAL A 165 16.61 4.61 20.74
C VAL A 165 18.04 4.42 20.20
N ALA A 166 18.46 3.18 19.90
CA ALA A 166 19.79 2.92 19.35
C ALA A 166 19.98 3.56 17.96
N ARG A 167 18.99 3.47 17.05
CA ARG A 167 19.08 4.13 15.72
C ARG A 167 18.92 5.65 15.80
N ALA A 168 18.13 6.17 16.74
CA ALA A 168 18.12 7.61 17.04
C ALA A 168 19.43 8.08 17.72
N GLY A 169 20.23 7.16 18.26
CA GLY A 169 21.44 7.39 19.04
C GLY A 169 22.76 7.03 18.35
N VAL A 170 22.78 6.59 17.08
CA VAL A 170 24.02 6.52 16.27
C VAL A 170 24.23 7.84 15.51
N GLY A 171 24.13 8.93 16.26
CA GLY A 171 24.65 10.25 15.93
C GLY A 171 25.50 10.67 17.11
N GLU A 172 26.76 11.01 16.83
CA GLU A 172 27.83 11.38 17.77
C GLU A 172 27.38 12.03 19.09
N ARG A 173 28.12 11.71 20.16
CA ARG A 173 28.12 12.45 21.43
C ARG A 173 28.32 13.94 21.18
N GLY A 174 27.21 14.66 21.08
CA GLY A 174 27.16 16.11 20.93
C GLY A 174 26.11 16.65 21.87
N ARG A 175 26.59 17.32 22.92
CA ARG A 175 25.89 18.20 23.85
C ARG A 175 24.53 18.70 23.32
N VAL A 176 23.46 18.44 24.09
CA VAL A 176 22.12 19.02 23.89
C VAL A 176 22.18 20.53 24.10
N ASP A 177 22.26 21.28 23.01
CA ASP A 177 21.87 22.68 22.96
C ASP A 177 20.86 22.85 21.81
N GLY A 178 19.72 23.45 22.13
CA GLY A 178 18.58 23.57 21.24
C GLY A 178 18.90 24.37 19.99
N ALA A 179 19.10 23.67 18.87
CA ALA A 179 18.92 24.22 17.54
C ALA A 179 18.69 23.08 16.55
N GLN A 180 17.59 23.21 15.81
CA GLN A 180 17.15 22.38 14.70
C GLN A 180 18.31 21.99 13.78
N ARG A 181 18.43 20.70 13.41
CA ARG A 181 19.23 20.29 12.24
C ARG A 181 18.43 19.30 11.39
N LEU A 182 18.11 19.76 10.20
CA LEU A 182 17.54 19.00 9.09
C LEU A 182 18.68 18.18 8.46
N HIS A 183 18.65 16.86 8.57
CA HIS A 183 19.60 16.01 7.85
C HIS A 183 19.02 15.63 6.49
N VAL A 184 19.60 16.20 5.43
CA VAL A 184 19.31 15.84 4.04
C VAL A 184 20.25 14.70 3.66
N HIS A 185 19.69 13.52 3.36
CA HIS A 185 20.45 12.41 2.80
C HIS A 185 20.38 12.48 1.27
N ARG A 186 21.53 12.51 0.61
CA ARG A 186 21.64 12.44 -0.85
C ARG A 186 21.61 10.97 -1.27
N VAL A 187 20.52 10.54 -1.91
CA VAL A 187 20.41 9.22 -2.54
C VAL A 187 20.30 9.44 -4.05
N GLY A 188 21.28 8.96 -4.81
CA GLY A 188 21.23 8.97 -6.28
C GLY A 188 21.26 10.35 -6.96
N GLY A 189 21.85 11.37 -6.33
CA GLY A 189 21.96 12.72 -6.92
C GLY A 189 20.74 13.62 -6.73
N HIS A 190 19.70 13.15 -6.04
CA HIS A 190 18.56 13.96 -5.63
C HIS A 190 18.55 14.14 -4.10
N ASP A 191 18.32 15.37 -3.66
CA ASP A 191 18.23 15.71 -2.23
C ASP A 191 16.82 15.34 -1.72
N VAL A 192 16.72 14.35 -0.83
CA VAL A 192 15.46 13.92 -0.21
C VAL A 192 15.47 14.27 1.27
N ALA A 193 14.58 15.16 1.69
CA ALA A 193 14.37 15.49 3.09
C ALA A 193 13.32 14.54 3.69
N VAL A 194 13.74 13.66 4.59
CA VAL A 194 12.83 12.84 5.39
C VAL A 194 12.48 13.62 6.65
N VAL A 195 11.31 14.26 6.66
CA VAL A 195 10.78 14.93 7.85
C VAL A 195 10.18 13.85 8.75
N ASP A 196 10.80 13.69 9.92
CA ASP A 196 10.46 12.71 10.93
C ASP A 196 8.97 12.83 11.36
N ALA A 197 8.24 11.71 11.33
CA ALA A 197 6.79 11.64 11.57
C ALA A 197 6.39 12.09 13.00
N LEU A 198 7.35 12.27 13.91
CA LEU A 198 7.14 12.86 15.23
C LEU A 198 6.85 14.37 15.19
N ALA A 199 7.22 15.08 14.11
CA ALA A 199 7.03 16.53 13.99
C ALA A 199 5.55 16.92 13.80
N GLN A 200 4.74 16.11 13.11
CA GLN A 200 3.33 16.44 12.83
C GLN A 200 2.43 16.33 14.07
N ARG A 201 2.79 15.49 15.05
CA ARG A 201 1.97 15.31 16.28
C ARG A 201 2.06 16.49 17.25
N ARG A 202 3.07 17.36 17.12
CA ARG A 202 3.26 18.56 17.95
C ARG A 202 2.54 19.80 17.40
N LEU A 203 2.26 19.86 16.09
CA LEU A 203 1.51 20.97 15.48
C LEU A 203 0.00 20.92 15.79
N LEU A 204 -0.57 19.73 16.01
CA LEU A 204 -2.02 19.57 16.20
C LEU A 204 -2.49 19.64 17.67
N ARG A 205 -1.57 19.78 18.64
CA ARG A 205 -1.91 19.84 20.08
C ARG A 205 -1.57 21.18 20.77
N GLY A 206 -1.39 22.25 20.00
CA GLY A 206 -0.99 23.57 20.52
C GLY A 206 -1.99 24.68 20.26
N ARG A 207 -3.20 24.63 20.84
CA ARG A 207 -3.97 25.85 21.13
C ARG A 207 -4.43 25.78 22.58
N PRO A 208 -3.71 26.41 23.53
CA PRO A 208 -4.27 26.64 24.85
C PRO A 208 -5.38 27.68 24.74
N ALA A 209 -6.57 27.31 25.19
CA ALA A 209 -7.58 28.27 25.59
C ALA A 209 -7.13 28.90 26.92
N GLY A 210 -6.84 30.20 26.91
CA GLY A 210 -6.65 31.05 28.08
C GLY A 210 -6.80 32.50 27.60
N GLY A 211 -7.65 33.35 28.16
CA GLY A 211 -8.05 33.44 29.56
C GLY A 211 -7.13 34.44 30.26
N GLY A 212 -7.50 35.73 30.20
CA GLY A 212 -7.11 36.84 31.09
C GLY A 212 -5.63 37.18 31.31
N GLU A 213 -5.22 38.43 31.08
CA GLU A 213 -5.21 39.47 32.12
C GLU A 213 -4.58 40.79 31.63
N ARG A 214 -5.24 41.89 32.03
CA ARG A 214 -4.74 43.18 32.53
C ARG A 214 -3.37 43.69 32.04
N GLY A 215 -3.42 44.85 31.40
CA GLY A 215 -2.30 45.79 31.34
C GLY A 215 -2.83 47.21 31.20
N GLY A 216 -2.87 47.94 32.31
CA GLY A 216 -3.22 49.37 32.33
C GLY A 216 -2.18 50.19 31.57
N GLY A 217 -2.67 51.16 30.82
CA GLY A 217 -1.88 52.16 30.11
C GLY A 217 -2.65 53.48 30.12
N ASP A 218 -2.43 54.23 31.19
CA ASP A 218 -2.69 55.68 31.25
C ASP A 218 -1.74 56.38 30.27
N ALA A 219 -2.30 57.09 29.30
CA ALA A 219 -1.61 58.11 28.52
C ALA A 219 -2.66 59.04 27.92
N GLY A 220 -2.91 60.15 28.60
CA GLY A 220 -3.81 61.21 28.14
C GLY A 220 -3.37 61.88 26.84
N ARG A 221 -4.37 62.49 26.20
CA ARG A 221 -4.35 63.71 25.38
C ARG A 221 -5.83 64.13 25.28
N GLN A 222 -6.17 65.24 25.93
CA GLN A 222 -6.48 66.54 25.29
C GLN A 222 -7.75 66.50 24.48
#